data_AF-A0AAV6WSJ8-F1
#
_entry.id   AF-A0AAV6WSJ8-F1
#
_cell.length_a   1.000
_cell.length_b   1.000
_cell.length_c   1.000
_cell.angle_alpha   90.00
_cell.angle_beta   90.00
_cell.angle_gamma   90.00
#
_symmetry.space_group_name_H-M   'P 1'
#
loop_
_entity.id
_entity.type
_entity.pdbx_description
1 polymer ?
#
loop_
_entity_poly.entity_id
_entity_poly.type
_entity_poly.pdbx_seq_one_letter_code
_entity_poly.pdbx_strand_id
1 'polypeptide(L)'
;MESLNERISKLLSQWTALQMAVNNEWGGCDSFEKSQQLASDIISWLFHSKASIQVEDLENLLHERLLLTFNTEIEDGSIEEVYFVFSILYMLHLYLYPSIIIV
;
A
#
# COMPACT_ATOMS: atom_id res chain seq x y z
N MET A 1 11.96 -17.02 -3.59
CA MET A 1 11.89 -15.55 -3.77
C MET A 1 10.54 -15.12 -3.26
N GLU A 2 10.47 -14.15 -2.35
CA GLU A 2 9.20 -13.58 -1.90
C GLU A 2 8.46 -12.95 -3.11
N SER A 3 7.15 -13.17 -3.21
CA SER A 3 6.29 -12.55 -4.21
C SER A 3 6.13 -11.04 -3.95
N LEU A 4 5.72 -10.27 -4.97
CA LEU A 4 5.44 -8.83 -4.78
C LEU A 4 4.39 -8.61 -3.67
N ASN A 5 3.38 -9.47 -3.61
CA ASN A 5 2.33 -9.43 -2.61
C ASN A 5 2.88 -9.56 -1.19
N GLU A 6 3.74 -10.56 -0.94
CA GLU A 6 4.37 -10.76 0.38
C GLU A 6 5.21 -9.54 0.79
N ARG A 7 5.91 -8.93 -0.16
CA ARG A 7 6.73 -7.73 0.10
C ARG A 7 5.88 -6.52 0.45
N ILE A 8 4.74 -6.35 -0.24
CA ILE A 8 3.77 -5.27 0.03
C ILE A 8 3.12 -5.45 1.40
N SER A 9 2.61 -6.63 1.70
CA SER A 9 2.01 -6.93 3.00
C SER A 9 3.01 -6.71 4.14
N LYS A 10 4.27 -7.11 3.94
CA LYS A 10 5.34 -6.90 4.90
C LYS A 10 5.65 -5.42 5.11
N LEU A 11 5.74 -4.63 4.04
CA LEU A 11 5.97 -3.17 4.13
C LEU A 11 4.88 -2.49 4.98
N LEU A 12 3.61 -2.79 4.72
CA LEU A 12 2.49 -2.24 5.50
C LEU A 12 2.49 -2.73 6.96
N SER A 13 2.86 -3.98 7.21
CA SER A 13 2.97 -4.52 8.57
C SER A 13 4.09 -3.86 9.40
N GLN A 14 5.10 -3.30 8.73
CA GLN A 14 6.24 -2.62 9.36
C GLN A 14 6.04 -1.11 9.47
N TRP A 15 5.01 -0.55 8.84
CA TRP A 15 4.73 0.87 8.89
C TRP A 15 4.14 1.26 10.24
N THR A 16 4.96 1.92 11.07
CA THR A 16 4.64 2.25 12.46
C THR A 16 3.31 2.98 12.62
N ALA A 17 3.03 3.98 11.79
CA ALA A 17 1.81 4.76 11.92
C ALA A 17 0.54 3.95 11.61
N LEU A 18 0.60 3.07 10.61
CA LEU A 18 -0.48 2.10 10.36
C LEU A 18 -0.63 1.11 11.51
N GLN A 19 0.48 0.59 12.06
CA GLN A 19 0.44 -0.30 13.22
C GLN A 19 -0.13 0.39 14.46
N MET A 20 0.16 1.67 14.66
CA MET A 20 -0.46 2.47 15.72
C MET A 20 -1.97 2.59 15.49
N ALA A 21 -2.41 2.87 14.27
CA ALA A 21 -3.83 2.96 13.95
C ALA A 21 -4.58 1.64 14.18
N VAL A 22 -3.95 0.52 13.81
CA VAL A 22 -4.49 -0.82 14.04
C VAL A 22 -4.55 -1.17 15.53
N ASN A 23 -3.44 -1.00 16.26
CA ASN A 23 -3.34 -1.40 17.66
C ASN A 23 -4.21 -0.56 18.58
N ASN A 24 -4.46 0.71 18.22
CA ASN A 24 -5.34 1.59 18.98
C ASN A 24 -6.79 1.57 18.48
N GLU A 25 -7.13 0.67 17.56
CA GLU A 25 -8.48 0.53 16.99
C GLU A 25 -9.04 1.85 16.43
N TRP A 26 -8.21 2.70 15.83
CA TRP A 26 -8.66 4.01 15.33
C TRP A 26 -9.67 3.89 14.19
N GLY A 27 -9.65 2.78 13.45
CA GLY A 27 -10.67 2.41 12.48
C GLY A 27 -11.83 1.60 13.05
N GLY A 28 -11.89 1.33 14.36
CA GLY A 28 -12.83 0.43 15.02
C GLY A 28 -12.24 -0.95 15.35
N CYS A 29 -13.04 -1.84 15.93
CA CYS A 29 -12.61 -3.18 16.37
C CYS A 29 -12.14 -4.10 15.22
N ASP A 30 -12.50 -3.76 13.98
CA ASP A 30 -12.12 -4.43 12.75
C ASP A 30 -10.87 -3.79 12.09
N SER A 31 -10.14 -2.91 12.79
CA SER A 31 -8.95 -2.21 12.24
C SER A 31 -7.89 -3.18 11.70
N PHE A 32 -7.71 -4.34 12.32
CA PHE A 32 -6.80 -5.36 11.82
C PHE A 32 -7.24 -5.94 10.47
N GLU A 33 -8.53 -6.26 10.32
CA GLU A 33 -9.10 -6.74 9.06
C GLU A 33 -9.01 -5.67 7.97
N LYS A 34 -9.31 -4.41 8.31
CA LYS A 34 -9.14 -3.24 7.43
C LYS A 34 -7.71 -3.09 6.93
N SER A 35 -6.70 -3.38 7.76
CA SER A 35 -5.29 -3.31 7.33
C SER A 35 -4.91 -4.39 6.33
N GLN A 36 -5.47 -5.60 6.48
CA GLN A 36 -5.30 -6.67 5.50
C GLN A 36 -6.02 -6.34 4.20
N GLN A 37 -7.23 -5.77 4.29
CA GLN A 37 -7.98 -5.31 3.12
C GLN A 37 -7.22 -4.21 2.37
N LEU A 38 -6.60 -3.25 3.07
CA LEU A 38 -5.76 -2.23 2.47
C LEU A 38 -4.62 -2.84 1.64
N ALA A 39 -3.92 -3.84 2.18
CA ALA A 39 -2.88 -4.55 1.44
C ALA A 39 -3.44 -5.23 0.18
N SER A 40 -4.59 -5.91 0.29
CA SER A 40 -5.23 -6.56 -0.86
C SER A 40 -5.71 -5.55 -1.91
N ASP A 41 -6.23 -4.40 -1.48
CA ASP A 41 -6.71 -3.33 -2.37
C ASP A 41 -5.55 -2.73 -3.17
N ILE A 42 -4.42 -2.44 -2.51
CA ILE A 42 -3.20 -1.93 -3.16
C ILE A 42 -2.67 -2.97 -4.17
N ILE A 43 -2.60 -4.25 -3.77
CA ILE A 43 -2.18 -5.33 -4.67
C ILE A 43 -3.11 -5.42 -5.88
N SER A 44 -4.42 -5.46 -5.65
CA SER A 44 -5.41 -5.55 -6.73
C SER A 44 -5.30 -4.36 -7.68
N TRP A 45 -5.14 -3.15 -7.14
CA TRP A 45 -4.97 -1.93 -7.91
C TRP A 45 -3.72 -1.98 -8.80
N LEU A 46 -2.59 -2.49 -8.28
CA LEU A 46 -1.34 -2.65 -9.02
C LEU A 46 -1.46 -3.61 -10.21
N PHE A 47 -2.25 -4.68 -10.09
CA PHE A 47 -2.36 -5.72 -11.13
C PHE A 47 -3.55 -5.56 -12.08
N HIS A 48 -4.63 -4.88 -11.67
CA HIS A 48 -5.82 -4.68 -12.50
C HIS A 48 -5.82 -3.38 -13.29
N SER A 49 -4.98 -2.41 -12.93
CA SER A 49 -4.87 -1.16 -13.67
C SER A 49 -4.09 -1.36 -14.96
N LYS A 50 -4.81 -1.68 -16.05
CA LYS A 50 -4.27 -1.73 -17.42
C LYS A 50 -3.89 -0.36 -17.99
N ALA A 51 -4.20 0.73 -17.29
CA ALA A 51 -3.98 2.08 -17.75
C ALA A 51 -3.09 2.78 -16.74
N SER A 52 -1.81 2.92 -17.08
CA SER A 52 -0.87 3.88 -16.47
C SER A 52 -1.20 4.21 -15.01
N ILE A 53 -0.89 3.29 -14.10
CA ILE A 53 -0.79 3.62 -12.67
C ILE A 53 0.10 4.85 -12.58
N GLN A 54 -0.51 6.02 -12.41
CA GLN A 54 0.19 7.19 -11.94
C GLN A 54 0.55 6.81 -10.52
N VAL A 55 1.84 6.63 -10.28
CA VAL A 55 2.34 6.24 -8.96
C VAL A 55 1.82 7.28 -7.94
N GLU A 56 1.69 8.54 -8.35
CA GLU A 56 1.01 9.66 -7.68
C GLU A 56 -0.41 9.33 -7.12
N ASP A 57 -1.17 8.42 -7.73
CA ASP A 57 -2.48 8.00 -7.22
C ASP A 57 -2.37 7.10 -5.98
N LEU A 58 -1.25 6.41 -5.78
CA LEU A 58 -1.01 5.54 -4.63
C LEU A 58 -0.85 6.35 -3.34
N GLU A 59 -0.13 7.47 -3.39
CA GLU A 59 0.03 8.37 -2.25
C GLU A 59 -1.33 8.90 -1.78
N ASN A 60 -2.13 9.41 -2.73
CA ASN A 60 -3.50 9.84 -2.47
C ASN A 60 -4.38 8.71 -1.89
N LEU A 61 -4.26 7.50 -2.43
CA LEU A 61 -4.98 6.33 -1.91
C LEU A 61 -4.59 6.01 -0.47
N LEU A 62 -3.30 6.09 -0.13
CA LEU A 62 -2.83 5.87 1.25
C LEU A 62 -3.40 6.94 2.19
N HIS A 63 -3.32 8.21 1.81
CA HIS A 63 -3.91 9.32 2.57
C HIS A 63 -5.42 9.11 2.80
N GLU A 64 -6.18 8.87 1.73
CA GLU A 64 -7.62 8.66 1.81
C GLU A 64 -7.97 7.46 2.69
N ARG A 65 -7.22 6.36 2.59
CA ARG A 65 -7.50 5.16 3.39
C ARG A 65 -7.20 5.37 4.86
N LEU A 66 -6.10 6.03 5.19
CA LEU A 66 -5.78 6.35 6.57
C LEU A 66 -6.82 7.29 7.18
N LEU A 67 -7.24 8.30 6.43
CA LEU A 67 -8.24 9.26 6.90
C LEU A 67 -9.63 8.62 7.02
N LEU A 68 -10.13 7.96 5.96
CA LEU A 68 -11.51 7.48 5.90
C LEU A 68 -11.72 6.12 6.57
N THR A 69 -10.70 5.26 6.61
CA THR A 69 -10.80 3.90 7.17
C THR A 69 -10.26 3.81 8.59
N PHE A 70 -9.15 4.51 8.86
CA PHE A 70 -8.47 4.47 10.15
C PHE A 70 -8.66 5.75 10.98
N ASN A 71 -9.43 6.73 10.48
CA ASN A 71 -9.71 7.99 11.15
C ASN A 71 -8.42 8.69 11.65
N THR A 72 -7.37 8.64 10.84
CA THR A 72 -6.07 9.22 11.16
C THR A 72 -5.49 9.96 9.96
N GLU A 73 -5.01 11.16 10.24
CA GLU A 73 -4.18 11.93 9.33
C GLU A 73 -2.72 11.76 9.75
N ILE A 74 -1.87 11.36 8.81
CA ILE A 74 -0.44 11.17 9.04
C ILE A 74 0.29 12.32 8.36
N GLU A 75 1.00 13.11 9.16
CA GLU A 75 1.78 14.27 8.69
C GLU A 75 3.27 14.15 9.05
N ASP A 76 3.72 12.95 9.44
CA ASP A 76 5.11 12.69 9.85
C ASP A 76 6.06 12.42 8.67
N GLY A 77 5.56 12.50 7.44
CA GLY A 77 6.31 12.21 6.21
C GLY A 77 6.43 10.70 5.88
N SER A 78 5.84 9.82 6.70
CA SER A 78 5.99 8.37 6.51
C SER A 78 5.16 7.82 5.35
N ILE A 79 4.12 8.54 4.92
CA ILE A 79 3.33 8.16 3.72
C ILE A 79 4.25 8.21 2.49
N GLU A 80 5.01 9.28 2.35
CA GLU A 80 5.93 9.54 1.23
C GLU A 80 7.08 8.52 1.21
N GLU A 81 7.59 8.14 2.39
CA GLU A 81 8.59 7.06 2.52
C GLU A 81 8.02 5.71 2.07
N VAL A 82 6.84 5.34 2.57
CA VAL A 82 6.18 4.08 2.21
C VAL A 82 5.87 4.05 0.72
N TYR A 83 5.30 5.12 0.20
CA TYR A 83 5.06 5.36 -1.21
C TYR A 83 6.33 5.16 -2.08
N PHE A 84 7.44 5.77 -1.67
CA PHE A 84 8.71 5.65 -2.39
C PHE A 84 9.22 4.21 -2.42
N VAL A 85 9.17 3.51 -1.28
CA VAL A 85 9.55 2.09 -1.22
C VAL A 85 8.64 1.27 -2.14
N PHE A 86 7.32 1.44 -2.06
CA PHE A 86 6.36 0.79 -2.95
C PHE A 86 6.71 0.97 -4.43
N SER A 87 6.99 2.20 -4.82
CA SER A 87 7.38 2.57 -6.19
C SER A 87 8.60 1.77 -6.66
N ILE A 88 9.62 1.65 -5.81
CA ILE A 88 10.81 0.84 -6.11
C ILE A 88 10.46 -0.65 -6.23
N LEU A 89 9.65 -1.20 -5.31
CA LEU A 89 9.27 -2.61 -5.35
C LEU A 89 8.55 -2.95 -6.66
N TYR A 90 7.66 -2.06 -7.11
CA TYR A 90 6.90 -2.20 -8.34
C TYR A 90 7.78 -2.05 -9.59
N MET A 91 8.61 -1.01 -9.66
CA MET A 91 9.55 -0.81 -10.78
C MET A 91 10.52 -1.98 -10.94
N LEU A 92 11.04 -2.51 -9.82
CA LEU A 92 11.90 -3.69 -9.84
C LEU A 92 11.15 -4.93 -10.34
N HIS A 93 9.88 -5.10 -9.95
CA HIS A 93 9.06 -6.20 -10.44
C HIS A 93 8.85 -6.12 -11.96
N LEU A 94 8.50 -4.94 -12.49
CA LEU A 94 8.36 -4.73 -13.93
C LEU A 94 9.66 -4.99 -14.71
N TYR A 95 10.81 -4.56 -14.16
CA TYR A 95 12.11 -4.77 -14.79
C TYR A 95 12.50 -6.26 -14.85
N LEU A 96 12.18 -7.03 -13.81
CA LEU A 96 12.51 -8.47 -13.75
C LEU A 96 11.52 -9.35 -14.53
N TYR A 97 10.30 -8.87 -14.78
CA TYR A 97 9.24 -9.62 -15.47
C TYR A 97 8.62 -8.81 -16.63
N PRO A 98 9.41 -8.46 -17.66
CA PRO A 98 8.96 -7.57 -18.76
C PRO A 98 7.84 -8.18 -19.63
N SER A 99 7.63 -9.49 -19.58
CA SER A 99 6.56 -10.18 -20.33
C SER A 99 5.14 -9.76 -19.93
N ILE A 100 4.97 -9.03 -18.81
CA ILE A 100 3.69 -8.49 -18.36
C ILE A 100 3.29 -7.23 -19.17
N ILE A 101 4.22 -6.63 -19.93
CA ILE A 101 4.01 -5.38 -20.68
C ILE A 101 3.50 -5.62 -22.12
N ILE A 102 3.45 -6.86 -22.61
CA ILE A 102 2.96 -7.17 -23.97
C ILE A 102 1.57 -7.82 -23.90
N VAL A 103 0.52 -6.99 -23.82
CA VAL A 103 -0.84 -7.31 -24.28
C VAL A 103 -1.41 -6.11 -25.02
#